data_AF-A0A562V463-F1
#
_entry.id   AF-A0A562V463-F1
#
_cell.length_a   1.000
_cell.length_b   1.000
_cell.length_c   1.000
_cell.angle_alpha   90.00
_cell.angle_beta   90.00
_cell.angle_gamma   90.00
#
_symmetry.space_group_name_H-M   'P 1'
#
loop_
_entity.id
_entity.type
_entity.pdbx_description
1 polymer ?
#
loop_
_entity_poly.entity_id
_entity_poly.type
_entity_poly.pdbx_seq_one_letter_code
_entity_poly.pdbx_strand_id
1 'polypeptide(L)'
;MSGTAPITPAPHHTGEIPVLTGPPIAPPLGDTGWRKAHTWTLIGAFTGVALVAGIALFAVEAHRPSAAEELVSEYFTRLADHDGRRAGELVADAVGDTVSPMWTDGVLDAGYTPPEDVSLSLLAEAVPPGMDQDAKREYATVVATYTVAGRPATELFTLDDGGDGDWRITSVRLGVMRLGDEYTPFRVAATEGAGVMWVPSGTYRVSITDDPLFEDMADDVPVTSTLLGATGRPPLSVVADGLTVRAEAAEEVEAQVRRLVDACATYDVMEDFGSRPSQCPWKSEKMSHDPFFNGPWDVVSYPEIEVAVDDTGIARVTTVTAGEAVLDGDTDVTVPLTPIGAVYQNEGEITFVSEDPNR
;
A
#
# COMPACT_ATOMS: atom_id res chain seq x y z
N MET A 1 36.36 6.35 -16.38
CA MET A 1 37.23 5.76 -15.35
C MET A 1 36.36 4.85 -14.50
N SER A 2 36.29 3.57 -14.89
CA SER A 2 35.42 2.56 -14.27
C SER A 2 36.31 1.54 -13.58
N GLY A 3 36.14 1.40 -12.26
CA GLY A 3 36.86 0.43 -11.45
C GLY A 3 35.90 -0.61 -10.89
N THR A 4 35.74 -1.71 -11.61
CA THR A 4 35.05 -2.92 -11.14
C THR A 4 36.03 -3.72 -10.28
N ALA A 5 35.74 -3.92 -9.00
CA ALA A 5 36.53 -4.80 -8.14
C ALA A 5 36.09 -6.28 -8.31
N PRO A 6 37.02 -7.25 -8.25
CA PRO A 6 36.74 -8.66 -8.48
C PRO A 6 36.20 -9.36 -7.22
N ILE A 7 35.26 -10.28 -7.45
CA ILE A 7 34.71 -11.20 -6.45
C ILE A 7 35.66 -12.40 -6.31
N THR A 8 36.13 -12.67 -5.10
CA THR A 8 36.97 -13.82 -4.76
C THR A 8 36.10 -14.99 -4.26
N PRO A 9 36.33 -16.25 -4.70
CA PRO A 9 35.59 -17.41 -4.22
C PRO A 9 36.14 -17.99 -2.90
N ALA A 10 35.26 -18.71 -2.22
CA ALA A 10 35.37 -19.23 -0.85
C ALA A 10 36.43 -20.32 -0.61
N PRO A 11 36.77 -20.60 0.66
CA PRO A 11 37.24 -21.91 1.07
C PRO A 11 36.12 -22.77 1.69
N HIS A 12 36.06 -24.01 1.21
CA HIS A 12 35.38 -25.16 1.81
C HIS A 12 35.93 -25.50 3.20
N HIS A 13 35.08 -25.98 4.11
CA HIS A 13 35.30 -27.14 4.99
C HIS A 13 34.04 -27.36 5.86
N THR A 14 33.23 -28.39 5.57
CA THR A 14 33.18 -29.72 6.23
C THR A 14 32.85 -29.68 7.72
N GLY A 15 31.59 -29.96 8.04
CA GLY A 15 31.08 -30.35 9.37
C GLY A 15 29.67 -30.91 9.19
N GLU A 16 29.59 -32.18 8.80
CA GLU A 16 29.03 -33.26 9.62
C GLU A 16 27.50 -33.32 9.64
N ILE A 17 26.99 -34.32 8.94
CA ILE A 17 25.59 -34.74 8.84
C ILE A 17 25.25 -35.54 10.12
N PRO A 18 24.23 -35.15 10.91
CA PRO A 18 23.66 -36.07 11.87
C PRO A 18 22.80 -37.12 11.15
N VAL A 19 23.24 -38.36 11.34
CA VAL A 19 22.65 -39.61 10.90
C VAL A 19 21.29 -39.85 11.59
N LEU A 20 20.30 -40.25 10.78
CA LEU A 20 19.08 -40.92 11.20
C LEU A 20 19.39 -42.18 12.01
N THR A 21 19.13 -42.16 13.32
CA THR A 21 19.04 -43.38 14.13
C THR A 21 17.56 -43.68 14.42
N GLY A 22 17.13 -44.86 13.98
CA GLY A 22 15.77 -45.37 14.21
C GLY A 22 15.47 -45.62 15.70
N PRO A 23 14.22 -45.97 16.02
CA PRO A 23 13.79 -46.17 17.40
C PRO A 23 14.56 -47.32 18.07
N PRO A 24 14.84 -47.23 19.38
CA PRO A 24 15.55 -48.27 20.11
C PRO A 24 14.75 -49.57 20.16
N ILE A 25 15.42 -50.68 19.83
CA ILE A 25 14.97 -52.04 20.11
C ILE A 25 14.95 -52.21 21.63
N ALA A 26 13.78 -52.53 22.19
CA ALA A 26 13.63 -52.81 23.62
C ALA A 26 14.41 -54.09 24.03
N PRO A 27 15.06 -54.11 25.21
CA PRO A 27 15.63 -55.34 25.75
C PRO A 27 14.52 -56.33 26.17
N PRO A 28 14.81 -57.65 26.16
CA PRO A 28 13.85 -58.63 26.63
C PRO A 28 13.58 -58.44 28.12
N LEU A 29 12.29 -58.49 28.47
CA LEU A 29 11.78 -58.47 29.82
C LEU A 29 12.38 -59.63 30.62
N GLY A 30 13.23 -59.30 31.58
CA GLY A 30 13.59 -60.20 32.67
C GLY A 30 12.41 -60.32 33.62
N ASP A 31 11.84 -61.52 33.68
CA ASP A 31 10.84 -61.95 34.67
C ASP A 31 11.36 -61.72 36.09
N THR A 32 10.90 -60.67 36.76
CA THR A 32 10.74 -60.64 38.22
C THR A 32 10.00 -59.36 38.65
N GLY A 33 8.72 -59.50 39.06
CA GLY A 33 8.04 -58.46 39.86
C GLY A 33 6.72 -57.86 39.34
N TRP A 34 5.91 -58.61 38.59
CA TRP A 34 4.74 -58.10 37.85
C TRP A 34 3.46 -57.80 38.67
N ARG A 35 3.53 -57.48 39.98
CA ARG A 35 2.31 -57.21 40.78
C ARG A 35 2.31 -55.99 41.69
N LYS A 36 3.40 -55.22 41.79
CA LYS A 36 3.43 -53.98 42.61
C LYS A 36 3.73 -52.69 41.84
N ALA A 37 4.15 -52.77 40.58
CA ALA A 37 4.44 -51.58 39.78
C ALA A 37 3.19 -50.96 39.11
N HIS A 38 2.18 -51.77 38.74
CA HIS A 38 1.05 -51.27 37.93
C HIS A 38 0.07 -50.34 38.66
N THR A 39 0.02 -50.34 39.99
CA THR A 39 -0.90 -49.46 40.73
C THR A 39 -0.34 -48.05 40.92
N TRP A 40 0.99 -47.88 40.93
CA TRP A 40 1.62 -46.57 41.08
C TRP A 40 1.77 -45.81 39.75
N THR A 41 1.88 -46.52 38.63
CA THR A 41 1.99 -45.90 37.30
C THR A 41 0.65 -45.35 36.79
N LEU A 42 -0.47 -45.97 37.15
CA LEU A 42 -1.81 -45.49 36.76
C LEU A 42 -2.24 -44.24 37.56
N ILE A 43 -1.85 -44.13 38.82
CA ILE A 43 -2.13 -42.93 39.63
C ILE A 43 -1.26 -41.76 39.14
N GLY A 44 0.04 -41.97 38.87
CA GLY A 44 0.93 -40.92 38.37
C GLY A 44 0.53 -40.35 37.00
N ALA A 45 0.04 -41.19 36.09
CA ALA A 45 -0.41 -40.75 34.76
C ALA A 45 -1.73 -39.95 34.82
N PHE A 46 -2.68 -40.34 35.68
CA PHE A 46 -3.93 -39.59 35.86
C PHE A 46 -3.71 -38.25 36.57
N THR A 47 -2.81 -38.18 37.56
CA THR A 47 -2.48 -36.90 38.20
C THR A 47 -1.72 -35.99 37.25
N GLY A 48 -0.82 -36.51 36.41
CA GLY A 48 -0.08 -35.71 35.42
C GLY A 48 -0.99 -35.11 34.34
N VAL A 49 -1.92 -35.90 33.79
CA VAL A 49 -2.89 -35.39 32.80
C VAL A 49 -3.90 -34.44 33.43
N ALA A 50 -4.37 -34.70 34.66
CA ALA A 50 -5.26 -33.78 35.37
C ALA A 50 -4.56 -32.48 35.80
N LEU A 51 -3.26 -32.51 36.08
CA LEU A 51 -2.48 -31.32 36.43
C LEU A 51 -2.10 -30.50 35.19
N VAL A 52 -1.78 -31.15 34.06
CA VAL A 52 -1.53 -30.45 32.78
C VAL A 52 -2.83 -29.90 32.19
N ALA A 53 -3.93 -30.66 32.24
CA ALA A 53 -5.26 -30.15 31.88
C ALA A 53 -5.75 -29.08 32.86
N GLY A 54 -5.46 -29.23 34.16
CA GLY A 54 -5.75 -28.23 35.19
C GLY A 54 -4.95 -26.94 35.00
N ILE A 55 -3.66 -27.01 34.65
CA ILE A 55 -2.82 -25.85 34.36
C ILE A 55 -3.23 -25.20 33.02
N ALA A 56 -3.61 -25.99 32.01
CA ALA A 56 -4.16 -25.46 30.77
C ALA A 56 -5.52 -24.77 31.00
N LEU A 57 -6.39 -25.33 31.84
CA LEU A 57 -7.64 -24.70 32.26
C LEU A 57 -7.39 -23.45 33.12
N PHE A 58 -6.43 -23.46 34.05
CA PHE A 58 -6.09 -22.26 34.85
C PHE A 58 -5.38 -21.17 34.03
N ALA A 59 -4.65 -21.52 32.97
CA ALA A 59 -4.06 -20.54 32.05
C ALA A 59 -5.13 -19.91 31.13
N VAL A 60 -6.17 -20.67 30.76
CA VAL A 60 -7.33 -20.15 30.01
C VAL A 60 -8.28 -19.33 30.90
N GLU A 61 -8.40 -19.64 32.19
CA GLU A 61 -9.27 -18.91 33.13
C GLU A 61 -8.65 -17.59 33.67
N ALA A 62 -7.36 -17.32 33.40
CA ALA A 62 -6.62 -16.21 34.03
C ALA A 62 -6.34 -14.99 33.11
N HIS A 63 -6.78 -15.01 31.85
CA HIS A 63 -6.83 -13.81 31.01
C HIS A 63 -8.29 -13.52 30.69
N ARG A 64 -8.97 -12.84 31.61
CA ARG A 64 -10.16 -12.09 31.22
C ARG A 64 -9.65 -10.88 30.44
N PRO A 65 -10.06 -10.69 29.18
CA PRO A 65 -9.66 -9.52 28.42
C PRO A 65 -10.03 -8.26 29.21
N SER A 66 -9.14 -7.28 29.20
CA SER A 66 -9.43 -5.95 29.73
C SER A 66 -10.59 -5.32 28.94
N ALA A 67 -11.29 -4.34 29.52
CA ALA A 67 -12.34 -3.61 28.81
C ALA A 67 -11.80 -2.97 27.50
N ALA A 68 -10.53 -2.56 27.50
CA ALA A 68 -9.83 -2.07 26.32
C ALA A 68 -9.65 -3.16 25.24
N GLU A 69 -9.26 -4.37 25.61
CA GLU A 69 -9.16 -5.51 24.68
C GLU A 69 -10.54 -5.94 24.15
N GLU A 70 -11.57 -5.92 25.00
CA GLU A 70 -12.95 -6.19 24.58
C GLU A 70 -13.44 -5.19 23.52
N LEU A 71 -13.11 -3.90 23.67
CA LEU A 71 -13.46 -2.88 22.68
C LEU A 71 -12.75 -3.09 21.33
N VAL A 72 -11.46 -3.43 21.34
CA VAL A 72 -10.72 -3.75 20.11
C VAL A 72 -11.21 -5.05 19.48
N SER A 73 -11.56 -6.04 20.29
CA SER A 73 -12.21 -7.28 19.83
C SER A 73 -13.55 -6.99 19.16
N GLU A 74 -14.35 -6.11 19.74
CA GLU A 74 -15.62 -5.67 19.18
C GLU A 74 -15.40 -4.95 17.84
N TYR A 75 -14.39 -4.10 17.72
CA TYR A 75 -14.02 -3.45 16.45
C TYR A 75 -13.75 -4.47 15.34
N PHE A 76 -12.91 -5.48 15.58
CA PHE A 76 -12.66 -6.54 14.59
C PHE A 76 -13.90 -7.42 14.34
N THR A 77 -14.76 -7.61 15.35
CA THR A 77 -16.04 -8.32 15.18
C THR A 77 -16.98 -7.54 14.25
N ARG A 78 -17.07 -6.21 14.39
CA ARG A 78 -17.86 -5.36 13.48
C ARG A 78 -17.33 -5.38 12.06
N LEU A 79 -16.00 -5.37 11.88
CA LEU A 79 -15.40 -5.57 10.56
C LEU A 79 -15.75 -6.96 10.00
N ALA A 80 -15.67 -8.01 10.81
CA ALA A 80 -16.02 -9.37 10.41
C ALA A 80 -17.50 -9.53 10.04
N ASP A 81 -18.39 -8.75 10.66
CA ASP A 81 -19.82 -8.65 10.34
C ASP A 81 -20.12 -7.70 9.16
N HIS A 82 -19.08 -7.09 8.56
CA HIS A 82 -19.17 -6.09 7.49
C HIS A 82 -19.95 -4.81 7.92
N ASP A 83 -20.09 -4.59 9.23
CA ASP A 83 -20.79 -3.43 9.82
C ASP A 83 -19.82 -2.26 10.02
N GLY A 84 -19.42 -1.65 8.89
CA GLY A 84 -18.47 -0.53 8.87
C GLY A 84 -18.91 0.66 9.72
N ARG A 85 -20.21 0.98 9.76
CA ARG A 85 -20.74 2.05 10.62
C ARG A 85 -20.49 1.75 12.09
N ARG A 86 -20.84 0.56 12.58
CA ARG A 86 -20.60 0.22 13.98
C ARG A 86 -19.13 0.09 14.33
N ALA A 87 -18.28 -0.37 13.40
CA ALA A 87 -16.83 -0.34 13.60
C ALA A 87 -16.32 1.10 13.78
N GLY A 88 -16.79 2.03 12.93
CA GLY A 88 -16.47 3.46 13.01
C GLY A 88 -16.96 4.11 14.31
N GLU A 89 -18.14 3.75 14.81
CA GLU A 89 -18.70 4.27 16.08
C GLU A 89 -17.80 4.01 17.31
N LEU A 90 -16.93 2.99 17.26
CA LEU A 90 -15.98 2.68 18.33
C LEU A 90 -14.72 3.55 18.29
N VAL A 91 -14.50 4.28 17.19
CA VAL A 91 -13.35 5.15 16.95
C VAL A 91 -13.74 6.60 17.17
N ALA A 92 -13.13 7.26 18.16
CA ALA A 92 -13.46 8.62 18.57
C ALA A 92 -13.33 9.65 17.43
N ASP A 93 -12.34 9.47 16.55
CA ASP A 93 -12.04 10.35 15.42
C ASP A 93 -12.75 9.94 14.11
N ALA A 94 -13.67 8.98 14.14
CA ALA A 94 -14.52 8.65 12.99
C ALA A 94 -15.60 9.72 12.72
N VAL A 95 -15.52 10.89 13.38
CA VAL A 95 -16.41 12.05 13.20
C VAL A 95 -15.53 13.28 12.89
N GLY A 96 -15.16 13.49 11.61
CA GLY A 96 -14.31 14.61 11.16
C GLY A 96 -13.91 14.56 9.67
N ASP A 97 -13.15 15.54 9.17
CA ASP A 97 -12.82 15.67 7.73
C ASP A 97 -11.91 14.54 7.15
N THR A 98 -11.46 13.61 7.99
CA THR A 98 -10.68 12.39 7.64
C THR A 98 -11.49 11.10 7.85
N VAL A 99 -12.83 11.16 7.80
CA VAL A 99 -13.69 9.97 7.90
C VAL A 99 -13.43 9.04 6.71
N SER A 100 -13.03 7.80 7.00
CA SER A 100 -13.02 6.75 5.99
C SER A 100 -14.44 6.55 5.44
N PRO A 101 -14.65 6.53 4.11
CA PRO A 101 -15.97 6.23 3.56
C PRO A 101 -16.46 4.82 3.95
N MET A 102 -15.55 3.94 4.40
CA MET A 102 -15.84 2.60 4.91
C MET A 102 -16.64 2.59 6.21
N TRP A 103 -16.75 3.72 6.90
CA TRP A 103 -17.57 3.87 8.11
C TRP A 103 -19.05 4.13 7.82
N THR A 104 -19.50 3.87 6.59
CA THR A 104 -20.89 4.02 6.17
C THR A 104 -21.57 2.66 6.08
N ASP A 105 -22.87 2.61 6.40
CA ASP A 105 -23.67 1.39 6.31
C ASP A 105 -23.61 0.76 4.90
N GLY A 106 -23.38 -0.55 4.85
CA GLY A 106 -23.42 -1.35 3.63
C GLY A 106 -22.21 -1.20 2.70
N VAL A 107 -21.24 -0.32 3.00
CA VAL A 107 -20.05 -0.16 2.14
C VAL A 107 -19.20 -1.43 2.11
N LEU A 108 -19.06 -2.10 3.25
CA LEU A 108 -18.28 -3.34 3.38
C LEU A 108 -19.06 -4.61 2.99
N ASP A 109 -20.34 -4.52 2.62
CA ASP A 109 -21.14 -5.70 2.26
C ASP A 109 -20.69 -6.34 0.94
N ALA A 110 -20.03 -5.59 0.06
CA ALA A 110 -19.63 -6.04 -1.26
C ALA A 110 -18.13 -5.86 -1.45
N GLY A 111 -17.43 -6.93 -1.81
CA GLY A 111 -16.02 -6.86 -2.16
C GLY A 111 -15.10 -6.48 -1.00
N TYR A 112 -15.46 -6.84 0.24
CA TYR A 112 -14.58 -6.75 1.40
C TYR A 112 -14.45 -8.13 2.04
N THR A 113 -13.22 -8.47 2.43
CA THR A 113 -12.90 -9.64 3.25
C THR A 113 -12.18 -9.16 4.51
N PRO A 114 -12.72 -9.44 5.70
CA PRO A 114 -12.13 -8.99 6.96
C PRO A 114 -10.79 -9.69 7.26
N PRO A 115 -9.94 -9.10 8.13
CA PRO A 115 -8.77 -9.78 8.67
C PRO A 115 -9.12 -11.08 9.39
N GLU A 116 -8.23 -12.06 9.29
CA GLU A 116 -8.34 -13.37 9.94
C GLU A 116 -7.32 -13.51 11.09
N ASP A 117 -7.43 -14.59 11.86
CA ASP A 117 -6.49 -14.95 12.93
C ASP A 117 -6.18 -13.84 13.95
N VAL A 118 -7.18 -13.00 14.26
CA VAL A 118 -7.02 -11.87 15.17
C VAL A 118 -6.69 -12.36 16.58
N SER A 119 -5.55 -11.91 17.09
CA SER A 119 -5.10 -12.09 18.47
C SER A 119 -4.74 -10.74 19.06
N LEU A 120 -5.20 -10.51 20.30
CA LEU A 120 -5.02 -9.24 21.01
C LEU A 120 -4.07 -9.42 22.18
N SER A 121 -3.34 -8.36 22.52
CA SER A 121 -2.47 -8.30 23.68
C SER A 121 -2.38 -6.88 24.20
N LEU A 122 -2.76 -6.68 25.47
CA LEU A 122 -2.56 -5.42 26.18
C LEU A 122 -1.06 -5.16 26.44
N LEU A 123 -0.52 -4.07 25.88
CA LEU A 123 0.88 -3.66 26.13
C LEU A 123 1.02 -2.84 27.40
N ALA A 124 0.09 -1.91 27.60
CA ALA A 124 0.15 -0.95 28.69
C ALA A 124 -1.25 -0.44 29.01
N GLU A 125 -1.51 -0.24 30.29
CA GLU A 125 -2.65 0.48 30.83
C GLU A 125 -2.10 1.41 31.92
N ALA A 126 -2.24 2.72 31.71
CA ALA A 126 -1.65 3.71 32.60
C ALA A 126 -2.32 5.09 32.44
N VAL A 127 -2.21 5.90 33.49
CA VAL A 127 -2.47 7.34 33.42
C VAL A 127 -1.21 8.04 32.86
N PRO A 128 -1.28 8.80 31.76
CA PRO A 128 -0.12 9.45 31.16
C PRO A 128 0.57 10.41 32.15
N PRO A 129 1.92 10.47 32.14
CA PRO A 129 2.65 11.37 33.01
C PRO A 129 2.29 12.84 32.70
N GLY A 130 1.84 13.56 33.72
CA GLY A 130 1.43 14.97 33.60
C GLY A 130 -0.08 15.19 33.45
N MET A 131 -0.90 14.12 33.38
CA MET A 131 -2.35 14.24 33.57
C MET A 131 -2.72 14.18 35.05
N ASP A 132 -3.77 14.92 35.39
CA ASP A 132 -4.32 14.95 36.74
C ASP A 132 -4.89 13.58 37.11
N GLN A 133 -4.37 12.95 38.17
CA GLN A 133 -4.90 11.68 38.67
C GLN A 133 -6.34 11.82 39.17
N ASP A 134 -6.76 13.04 39.55
CA ASP A 134 -8.13 13.32 39.97
C ASP A 134 -9.10 13.31 38.76
N ALA A 135 -8.60 13.44 37.53
CA ALA A 135 -9.41 13.34 36.31
C ALA A 135 -9.80 11.89 35.97
N LYS A 136 -9.23 10.88 36.66
CA LYS A 136 -9.52 9.44 36.50
C LYS A 136 -9.45 8.93 35.05
N ARG A 137 -8.70 9.58 34.18
CA ARG A 137 -8.55 9.15 32.78
C ARG A 137 -7.53 8.05 32.67
N GLU A 138 -7.94 6.93 32.11
CA GLU A 138 -7.09 5.77 31.86
C GLU A 138 -6.83 5.64 30.36
N TYR A 139 -5.57 5.35 30.02
CA TYR A 139 -5.16 5.08 28.65
C TYR A 139 -4.68 3.66 28.53
N ALA A 140 -5.08 3.00 27.45
CA ALA A 140 -4.65 1.65 27.12
C ALA A 140 -4.03 1.62 25.73
N THR A 141 -3.00 0.79 25.56
CA THR A 141 -2.46 0.43 24.26
C THR A 141 -2.62 -1.06 24.05
N VAL A 142 -3.42 -1.43 23.05
CA VAL A 142 -3.68 -2.82 22.66
C VAL A 142 -2.96 -3.08 21.35
N VAL A 143 -2.19 -4.18 21.29
CA VAL A 143 -1.65 -4.72 20.04
C VAL A 143 -2.63 -5.73 19.48
N ALA A 144 -2.98 -5.58 18.21
CA ALA A 144 -3.63 -6.61 17.43
C ALA A 144 -2.62 -7.24 16.46
N THR A 145 -2.57 -8.56 16.43
CA THR A 145 -1.89 -9.34 15.38
C THR A 145 -2.94 -10.10 14.59
N TYR A 146 -2.89 -10.04 13.26
CA TYR A 146 -3.89 -10.64 12.38
C TYR A 146 -3.28 -10.99 11.02
N THR A 147 -4.04 -11.65 10.16
CA THR A 147 -3.66 -12.00 8.79
C THR A 147 -4.61 -11.35 7.78
N VAL A 148 -4.08 -10.86 6.66
CA VAL A 148 -4.87 -10.34 5.52
C VAL A 148 -4.38 -11.03 4.26
N ALA A 149 -5.24 -11.82 3.61
CA ALA A 149 -4.87 -12.65 2.45
C ALA A 149 -3.59 -13.49 2.70
N GLY A 150 -3.48 -14.09 3.90
CA GLY A 150 -2.32 -14.87 4.33
C GLY A 150 -1.07 -14.05 4.69
N ARG A 151 -1.12 -12.72 4.64
CA ARG A 151 -0.01 -11.83 5.03
C ARG A 151 -0.17 -11.43 6.51
N PRO A 152 0.80 -11.73 7.39
CA PRO A 152 0.72 -11.33 8.79
C PRO A 152 0.89 -9.81 8.93
N ALA A 153 0.14 -9.22 9.84
CA ALA A 153 0.18 -7.81 10.16
C ALA A 153 0.06 -7.57 11.67
N THR A 154 0.45 -6.37 12.09
CA THR A 154 0.38 -5.94 13.48
C THR A 154 -0.04 -4.48 13.52
N GLU A 155 -1.00 -4.17 14.39
CA GLU A 155 -1.58 -2.85 14.57
C GLU A 155 -1.59 -2.46 16.04
N LEU A 156 -1.42 -1.16 16.30
CA LEU A 156 -1.51 -0.58 17.63
C LEU A 156 -2.77 0.26 17.73
N PHE A 157 -3.59 -0.04 18.72
CA PHE A 157 -4.76 0.73 19.11
C PHE A 157 -4.44 1.54 20.35
N THR A 158 -4.78 2.83 20.33
CA THR A 158 -4.75 3.67 21.53
C THR A 158 -6.18 3.93 21.97
N LEU A 159 -6.44 3.76 23.26
CA LEU A 159 -7.76 3.93 23.84
C LEU A 159 -7.72 4.89 25.03
N ASP A 160 -8.84 5.56 25.28
CA ASP A 160 -9.09 6.46 26.42
C ASP A 160 -10.49 6.18 26.96
N ASP A 161 -10.65 6.14 28.28
CA ASP A 161 -11.94 5.94 28.96
C ASP A 161 -12.68 7.25 29.26
N GLY A 162 -12.08 8.40 28.93
CA GLY A 162 -12.67 9.72 29.15
C GLY A 162 -12.90 10.10 30.62
N GLY A 163 -12.56 9.23 31.57
CA GLY A 163 -12.82 9.34 33.01
C GLY A 163 -14.20 8.91 33.49
N ASP A 164 -15.07 8.40 32.60
CA ASP A 164 -16.41 7.88 32.95
C ASP A 164 -16.54 6.35 32.77
N GLY A 165 -15.48 5.69 32.30
CA GLY A 165 -15.41 4.26 32.05
C GLY A 165 -15.93 3.84 30.67
N ASP A 166 -16.32 4.78 29.80
CA ASP A 166 -16.68 4.53 28.40
C ASP A 166 -15.41 4.53 27.54
N TRP A 167 -14.75 3.38 27.45
CA TRP A 167 -13.57 3.20 26.60
C TRP A 167 -13.87 3.49 25.13
N ARG A 168 -13.00 4.26 24.49
CA ARG A 168 -13.06 4.58 23.05
C ARG A 168 -11.70 4.43 22.40
N ILE A 169 -11.69 4.01 21.13
CA ILE A 169 -10.47 3.98 20.33
C ILE A 169 -10.17 5.41 19.89
N THR A 170 -9.15 6.04 20.51
CA THR A 170 -8.72 7.40 20.16
C THR A 170 -7.73 7.42 19.01
N SER A 171 -7.07 6.29 18.72
CA SER A 171 -6.19 6.18 17.56
C SER A 171 -6.19 4.77 17.00
N VAL A 172 -6.49 4.67 15.69
CA VAL A 172 -6.37 3.49 14.84
C VAL A 172 -5.64 3.89 13.57
N ARG A 173 -4.80 3.02 13.02
CA ARG A 173 -4.06 3.33 11.79
C ARG A 173 -4.80 2.75 10.61
N LEU A 174 -5.49 3.61 9.86
CA LEU A 174 -6.08 3.17 8.59
C LEU A 174 -4.98 2.88 7.55
N GLY A 175 -5.22 1.85 6.74
CA GLY A 175 -4.48 1.63 5.52
C GLY A 175 -4.82 2.69 4.47
N VAL A 176 -3.95 2.83 3.47
CA VAL A 176 -4.13 3.77 2.36
C VAL A 176 -4.22 3.00 1.06
N MET A 177 -5.33 3.17 0.36
CA MET A 177 -5.43 2.80 -1.05
C MET A 177 -5.22 4.03 -1.91
N ARG A 178 -4.40 3.86 -2.94
CA ARG A 178 -4.15 4.88 -3.94
C ARG A 178 -4.11 4.20 -5.30
N LEU A 179 -4.89 4.73 -6.23
CA LEU A 179 -4.90 4.28 -7.61
C LEU A 179 -4.81 5.51 -8.51
N GLY A 180 -3.74 5.58 -9.30
CA GLY A 180 -3.52 6.69 -10.21
C GLY A 180 -3.25 8.05 -9.54
N ASP A 181 -3.68 9.08 -10.26
CA ASP A 181 -3.65 10.47 -9.82
C ASP A 181 -4.86 10.81 -8.94
N GLU A 182 -4.96 12.07 -8.50
CA GLU A 182 -6.08 12.52 -7.66
C GLU A 182 -7.45 12.54 -8.37
N TYR A 183 -7.48 12.37 -9.69
CA TYR A 183 -8.67 12.47 -10.53
C TYR A 183 -9.18 11.12 -11.02
N THR A 184 -8.33 10.08 -11.03
CA THR A 184 -8.68 8.74 -11.53
C THR A 184 -9.81 8.18 -10.66
N PRO A 185 -11.02 8.00 -11.21
CA PRO A 185 -12.13 7.43 -10.46
C PRO A 185 -11.90 5.94 -10.29
N PHE A 186 -12.08 5.46 -9.06
CA PHE A 186 -12.05 4.03 -8.78
C PHE A 186 -13.10 3.66 -7.73
N ARG A 187 -13.53 2.40 -7.76
CA ARG A 187 -14.37 1.82 -6.73
C ARG A 187 -13.56 0.96 -5.80
N VAL A 188 -13.86 1.08 -4.52
CA VAL A 188 -13.38 0.22 -3.44
C VAL A 188 -14.61 -0.33 -2.75
N ALA A 189 -14.76 -1.66 -2.75
CA ALA A 189 -15.97 -2.28 -2.22
C ALA A 189 -17.22 -1.65 -2.89
N ALA A 190 -18.20 -1.18 -2.11
CA ALA A 190 -19.39 -0.51 -2.65
C ALA A 190 -19.28 1.03 -2.76
N THR A 191 -18.12 1.64 -2.49
CA THR A 191 -17.95 3.10 -2.58
C THR A 191 -17.07 3.51 -3.75
N GLU A 192 -17.38 4.68 -4.31
CA GLU A 192 -16.53 5.38 -5.26
C GLU A 192 -15.55 6.29 -4.51
N GLY A 193 -14.37 6.47 -5.10
CA GLY A 193 -13.35 7.41 -4.65
C GLY A 193 -12.49 7.88 -5.81
N ALA A 194 -11.61 8.84 -5.53
CA ALA A 194 -10.61 9.34 -6.47
C ALA A 194 -9.31 9.62 -5.71
N GLY A 195 -8.17 9.34 -6.33
CA GLY A 195 -6.85 9.48 -5.73
C GLY A 195 -6.58 8.57 -4.53
N VAL A 196 -6.93 9.02 -3.33
CA VAL A 196 -6.49 8.42 -2.07
C VAL A 196 -7.68 8.13 -1.17
N MET A 197 -7.75 6.90 -0.67
CA MET A 197 -8.78 6.46 0.25
C MET A 197 -8.15 5.81 1.48
N TRP A 198 -8.56 6.27 2.67
CA TRP A 198 -8.20 5.64 3.93
C TRP A 198 -9.21 4.56 4.26
N VAL A 199 -8.75 3.35 4.60
CA VAL A 199 -9.63 2.20 4.86
C VAL A 199 -9.14 1.36 6.03
N PRO A 200 -10.02 0.66 6.77
CA PRO A 200 -9.57 -0.31 7.74
C PRO A 200 -8.85 -1.49 7.08
N SER A 201 -8.11 -2.24 7.88
CA SER A 201 -7.41 -3.44 7.41
C SER A 201 -8.38 -4.49 6.87
N GLY A 202 -7.95 -5.22 5.84
CA GLY A 202 -8.73 -6.26 5.16
C GLY A 202 -8.38 -6.33 3.67
N THR A 203 -9.08 -7.17 2.92
CA THR A 203 -8.92 -7.27 1.46
C THR A 203 -10.11 -6.61 0.78
N TYR A 204 -9.85 -5.77 -0.23
CA TYR A 204 -10.88 -5.01 -0.93
C TYR A 204 -10.87 -5.35 -2.41
N ARG A 205 -12.06 -5.53 -2.99
CA ARG A 205 -12.27 -5.51 -4.43
C ARG A 205 -12.13 -4.05 -4.89
N VAL A 206 -11.07 -3.77 -5.63
CA VAL A 206 -10.84 -2.49 -6.29
C VAL A 206 -11.19 -2.64 -7.75
N SER A 207 -11.91 -1.68 -8.33
CA SER A 207 -12.26 -1.73 -9.75
C SER A 207 -12.27 -0.36 -10.41
N ILE A 208 -11.92 -0.35 -11.69
CA ILE A 208 -12.14 0.76 -12.61
C ILE A 208 -13.04 0.22 -13.72
N THR A 209 -14.10 0.96 -14.04
CA THR A 209 -15.07 0.59 -15.07
C THR A 209 -15.42 1.82 -15.88
N ASP A 210 -15.52 1.67 -17.20
CA ASP A 210 -15.92 2.73 -18.13
C ASP A 210 -15.02 3.99 -18.08
N ASP A 211 -13.78 3.84 -17.60
CA ASP A 211 -12.79 4.92 -17.59
C ASP A 211 -12.21 5.10 -19.00
N PRO A 212 -12.10 6.33 -19.53
CA PRO A 212 -11.64 6.55 -20.90
C PRO A 212 -10.12 6.37 -21.06
N LEU A 213 -9.33 6.43 -19.97
CA LEU A 213 -7.88 6.28 -20.00
C LEU A 213 -7.45 4.82 -19.77
N PHE A 214 -8.10 4.14 -18.82
CA PHE A 214 -7.72 2.80 -18.39
C PHE A 214 -8.69 1.72 -18.87
N GLU A 215 -8.15 0.54 -19.19
CA GLU A 215 -8.94 -0.67 -19.41
C GLU A 215 -9.74 -1.02 -18.15
N ASP A 216 -10.90 -1.63 -18.35
CA ASP A 216 -11.71 -2.11 -17.22
C ASP A 216 -10.88 -3.11 -16.40
N MET A 217 -10.79 -2.87 -15.11
CA MET A 217 -10.03 -3.71 -14.20
C MET A 217 -10.83 -4.00 -12.95
N ALA A 218 -10.57 -5.17 -12.36
CA ALA A 218 -11.05 -5.45 -11.02
C ALA A 218 -10.14 -6.47 -10.36
N ASP A 219 -9.59 -6.12 -9.18
CA ASP A 219 -8.62 -6.94 -8.45
C ASP A 219 -8.88 -6.92 -6.94
N ASP A 220 -8.40 -7.95 -6.24
CA ASP A 220 -8.53 -8.09 -4.80
C ASP A 220 -7.25 -7.62 -4.11
N VAL A 221 -7.33 -6.46 -3.48
CA VAL A 221 -6.19 -5.72 -2.93
C VAL A 221 -6.12 -5.92 -1.41
N PRO A 222 -5.08 -6.59 -0.88
CA PRO A 222 -4.89 -6.74 0.56
C PRO A 222 -4.31 -5.44 1.16
N VAL A 223 -5.00 -4.90 2.16
CA VAL A 223 -4.63 -3.66 2.86
C VAL A 223 -4.36 -3.96 4.34
N THR A 224 -3.20 -3.50 4.82
CA THR A 224 -2.79 -3.63 6.22
C THR A 224 -2.35 -2.29 6.78
N SER A 225 -2.57 -2.07 8.08
CA SER A 225 -2.09 -0.90 8.82
C SER A 225 -0.60 -1.02 9.22
N THR A 226 0.34 -1.19 8.28
CA THR A 226 1.72 -1.52 8.68
C THR A 226 2.39 -0.45 9.56
N LEU A 227 3.07 -0.91 10.62
CA LEU A 227 3.88 -0.13 11.58
C LEU A 227 5.18 0.48 10.99
N LEU A 228 5.55 0.15 9.75
CA LEU A 228 6.83 0.52 9.16
C LEU A 228 6.80 1.95 8.60
N GLY A 229 7.08 2.92 9.48
CA GLY A 229 7.40 4.27 9.04
C GLY A 229 7.46 5.30 10.17
N ALA A 230 8.54 5.29 10.96
CA ALA A 230 9.00 6.46 11.72
C ALA A 230 9.43 7.65 10.79
N THR A 231 9.24 7.50 9.48
CA THR A 231 9.62 8.45 8.41
C THR A 231 8.44 9.26 7.85
N GLY A 232 7.25 9.18 8.47
CA GLY A 232 6.14 10.10 8.15
C GLY A 232 5.48 9.91 6.79
N ARG A 233 5.75 8.80 6.09
CA ARG A 233 5.01 8.40 4.89
C ARG A 233 4.65 6.91 5.02
N PRO A 234 3.36 6.55 5.03
CA PRO A 234 2.97 5.14 4.96
C PRO A 234 3.61 4.50 3.72
N PRO A 235 3.97 3.20 3.71
CA PRO A 235 4.26 2.51 2.47
C PRO A 235 3.04 2.68 1.56
N LEU A 236 3.20 3.59 0.61
CA LEU A 236 2.19 4.11 -0.28
C LEU A 236 1.85 3.04 -1.32
N SER A 237 0.57 3.01 -1.69
CA SER A 237 0.07 2.45 -2.94
C SER A 237 0.13 0.92 -3.00
N VAL A 238 -0.96 0.25 -2.64
CA VAL A 238 -1.29 -0.94 -3.42
C VAL A 238 -1.82 -0.42 -4.75
N VAL A 239 -0.92 -0.26 -5.71
CA VAL A 239 -1.33 -0.15 -7.12
C VAL A 239 -1.95 -1.49 -7.46
N ALA A 240 -3.18 -1.47 -7.97
CA ALA A 240 -3.77 -2.70 -8.48
C ALA A 240 -2.88 -3.16 -9.64
N ASP A 241 -2.20 -4.29 -9.45
CA ASP A 241 -1.34 -4.88 -10.47
C ASP A 241 -2.19 -5.08 -11.74
N GLY A 242 -1.67 -4.70 -12.91
CA GLY A 242 -2.35 -4.89 -14.19
C GLY A 242 -3.20 -3.71 -14.69
N LEU A 243 -3.12 -2.53 -14.07
CA LEU A 243 -3.66 -1.31 -14.68
C LEU A 243 -3.02 -1.09 -16.06
N THR A 244 -3.85 -1.04 -17.09
CA THR A 244 -3.41 -0.95 -18.49
C THR A 244 -4.11 0.21 -19.16
N VAL A 245 -3.38 0.98 -19.97
CA VAL A 245 -3.95 2.10 -20.75
C VAL A 245 -4.69 1.54 -21.96
N ARG A 246 -5.88 2.09 -22.25
CA ARG A 246 -6.65 1.70 -23.44
C ARG A 246 -5.89 2.03 -24.72
N ALA A 247 -6.06 1.20 -25.75
CA ALA A 247 -5.46 1.47 -27.05
C ALA A 247 -5.92 2.81 -27.64
N GLU A 248 -7.21 3.12 -27.56
CA GLU A 248 -7.78 4.38 -28.05
C GLU A 248 -7.25 5.58 -27.26
N ALA A 249 -7.00 5.42 -25.96
CA ALA A 249 -6.40 6.46 -25.14
C ALA A 249 -4.95 6.73 -25.53
N ALA A 250 -4.17 5.68 -25.77
CA ALA A 250 -2.80 5.80 -26.25
C ALA A 250 -2.73 6.48 -27.63
N GLU A 251 -3.65 6.15 -28.56
CA GLU A 251 -3.75 6.80 -29.87
C GLU A 251 -4.08 8.29 -29.76
N GLU A 252 -5.00 8.67 -28.88
CA GLU A 252 -5.33 10.08 -28.64
C GLU A 252 -4.15 10.84 -28.01
N VAL A 253 -3.43 10.23 -27.07
CA VAL A 253 -2.21 10.81 -26.50
C VAL A 253 -1.13 10.99 -27.56
N GLU A 254 -0.93 10.01 -28.45
CA GLU A 254 0.00 10.14 -29.58
C GLU A 254 -0.38 11.31 -30.49
N ALA A 255 -1.68 11.47 -30.78
CA ALA A 255 -2.17 12.61 -31.54
C ALA A 255 -1.94 13.95 -30.83
N GLN A 256 -2.13 14.02 -29.50
CA GLN A 256 -1.81 15.20 -28.69
C GLN A 256 -0.33 15.54 -28.73
N VAL A 257 0.55 14.54 -28.59
CA VAL A 257 2.00 14.71 -28.67
C VAL A 257 2.42 15.25 -30.03
N ARG A 258 1.88 14.70 -31.13
CA ARG A 258 2.17 15.22 -32.49
C ARG A 258 1.70 16.67 -32.65
N ARG A 259 0.48 17.00 -32.21
CA ARG A 259 -0.03 18.39 -32.24
C ARG A 259 0.85 19.34 -31.43
N LEU A 260 1.36 18.89 -30.28
CA LEU A 260 2.29 19.69 -29.46
C LEU A 260 3.63 19.90 -30.18
N VAL A 261 4.19 18.85 -30.78
CA VAL A 261 5.40 18.93 -31.61
C VAL A 261 5.22 19.95 -32.74
N ASP A 262 4.12 19.87 -33.49
CA ASP A 262 3.82 20.79 -34.59
C ASP A 262 3.64 22.24 -34.13
N ALA A 263 2.90 22.43 -33.02
CA ALA A 263 2.73 23.74 -32.41
C ALA A 263 4.08 24.33 -31.97
N CYS A 264 4.96 23.50 -31.42
CA CYS A 264 6.28 23.91 -30.97
C CYS A 264 7.26 24.21 -32.11
N ALA A 265 7.15 23.47 -33.21
CA ALA A 265 7.93 23.67 -34.41
C ALA A 265 7.59 25.00 -35.08
N THR A 266 6.31 25.38 -35.08
CA THR A 266 5.82 26.64 -35.68
C THR A 266 5.86 27.84 -34.74
N TYR A 267 6.20 27.64 -33.46
CA TYR A 267 6.26 28.71 -32.46
C TYR A 267 7.48 29.63 -32.65
N ASP A 268 7.24 30.87 -33.06
CA ASP A 268 8.26 31.93 -33.14
C ASP A 268 8.45 32.58 -31.76
N VAL A 269 9.67 32.48 -31.21
CA VAL A 269 10.02 33.03 -29.89
C VAL A 269 10.15 34.57 -29.95
N MET A 270 10.35 35.14 -31.14
CA MET A 270 10.57 36.58 -31.32
C MET A 270 9.31 37.44 -31.13
N GLU A 271 8.10 36.89 -31.33
CA GLU A 271 6.86 37.66 -31.23
C GLU A 271 6.28 37.76 -29.81
N ASP A 272 6.67 36.87 -28.88
CA ASP A 272 5.96 36.72 -27.59
C ASP A 272 6.86 36.88 -26.34
N PHE A 273 7.76 37.88 -26.37
CA PHE A 273 8.64 38.26 -25.24
C PHE A 273 7.93 38.68 -23.93
N GLY A 274 6.59 38.60 -23.85
CA GLY A 274 5.80 39.12 -22.74
C GLY A 274 5.08 38.08 -21.87
N SER A 275 4.80 36.86 -22.35
CA SER A 275 3.81 36.01 -21.67
C SER A 275 4.10 34.51 -21.79
N ARG A 276 4.77 33.96 -20.75
CA ARG A 276 4.92 32.53 -20.38
C ARG A 276 6.19 31.84 -20.92
N PRO A 277 6.88 31.03 -20.07
CA PRO A 277 7.95 30.16 -20.53
C PRO A 277 7.43 29.21 -21.59
N SER A 278 8.20 28.99 -22.66
CA SER A 278 7.79 28.15 -23.79
C SER A 278 7.32 26.79 -23.32
N GLN A 279 6.08 26.40 -23.66
CA GLN A 279 5.51 25.07 -23.41
C GLN A 279 6.14 23.96 -24.28
N CYS A 280 7.32 24.23 -24.82
CA CYS A 280 8.05 23.38 -25.75
C CYS A 280 9.29 22.87 -25.04
N PRO A 281 9.21 21.75 -24.30
CA PRO A 281 10.29 21.29 -23.41
C PRO A 281 11.60 20.97 -24.13
N TRP A 282 11.57 20.70 -25.45
CA TRP A 282 12.78 20.52 -26.28
C TRP A 282 13.48 21.84 -26.63
N LYS A 283 12.82 22.99 -26.51
CA LYS A 283 13.46 24.31 -26.50
C LYS A 283 14.02 24.55 -25.11
N SER A 284 15.03 23.77 -24.73
CA SER A 284 15.71 23.88 -23.42
C SER A 284 16.04 25.34 -23.10
N GLU A 285 16.14 25.69 -21.80
CA GLU A 285 16.57 27.04 -21.38
C GLU A 285 17.87 27.48 -22.09
N LYS A 286 18.76 26.53 -22.40
CA LYS A 286 19.99 26.79 -23.18
C LYS A 286 19.74 27.23 -24.62
N MET A 287 18.71 26.68 -25.29
CA MET A 287 18.32 27.07 -26.64
C MET A 287 17.52 28.38 -26.63
N SER A 288 16.70 28.62 -25.61
CA SER A 288 15.91 29.86 -25.47
C SER A 288 16.74 31.14 -25.26
N HIS A 289 18.02 30.98 -24.89
CA HIS A 289 18.95 32.11 -24.69
C HIS A 289 19.94 32.28 -25.85
N ASP A 290 19.93 31.37 -26.81
CA ASP A 290 20.75 31.47 -28.00
C ASP A 290 19.91 32.05 -29.15
N PRO A 291 20.18 33.29 -29.61
CA PRO A 291 19.42 33.94 -30.67
C PRO A 291 19.45 33.17 -32.00
N PHE A 292 20.37 32.21 -32.18
CA PHE A 292 20.41 31.33 -33.35
C PHE A 292 19.33 30.24 -33.35
N PHE A 293 18.65 29.97 -32.23
CA PHE A 293 17.64 28.90 -32.10
C PHE A 293 16.18 29.41 -32.08
N ASN A 294 15.98 30.69 -32.40
CA ASN A 294 14.69 31.38 -32.30
C ASN A 294 13.85 31.40 -33.60
N GLY A 295 14.12 30.50 -34.55
CA GLY A 295 13.35 30.37 -35.80
C GLY A 295 12.28 29.27 -35.76
N PRO A 296 11.42 29.18 -36.80
CA PRO A 296 10.61 28.01 -37.02
C PRO A 296 11.51 26.78 -37.26
N TRP A 297 11.01 25.62 -36.87
CA TRP A 297 11.67 24.34 -37.04
C TRP A 297 10.87 23.47 -38.00
N ASP A 298 11.56 22.69 -38.82
CA ASP A 298 10.94 21.65 -39.63
C ASP A 298 11.06 20.31 -38.90
N VAL A 299 9.94 19.64 -38.68
CA VAL A 299 9.92 18.28 -38.11
C VAL A 299 10.34 17.29 -39.19
N VAL A 300 11.48 16.64 -39.01
CA VAL A 300 12.01 15.61 -39.92
C VAL A 300 11.36 14.26 -39.63
N SER A 301 11.24 13.93 -38.34
CA SER A 301 10.58 12.71 -37.88
C SER A 301 9.88 12.95 -36.53
N TYR A 302 8.71 12.35 -36.36
CA TYR A 302 8.00 12.36 -35.09
C TYR A 302 8.60 11.32 -34.13
N PRO A 303 8.58 11.59 -32.81
CA PRO A 303 8.98 10.61 -31.82
C PRO A 303 8.03 9.40 -31.81
N GLU A 304 8.60 8.23 -31.58
CA GLU A 304 7.84 7.03 -31.20
C GLU A 304 7.69 7.04 -29.68
N ILE A 305 6.44 6.99 -29.20
CA ILE A 305 6.12 7.05 -27.78
C ILE A 305 5.47 5.76 -27.30
N GLU A 306 5.59 5.50 -26.00
CA GLU A 306 4.85 4.49 -25.28
C GLU A 306 4.06 5.19 -24.16
N VAL A 307 2.82 4.77 -23.94
CA VAL A 307 2.01 5.22 -22.80
C VAL A 307 1.86 4.05 -21.85
N ALA A 308 2.51 4.13 -20.69
CA ALA A 308 2.57 3.06 -19.71
C ALA A 308 2.27 3.57 -18.30
N VAL A 309 1.77 2.68 -17.45
CA VAL A 309 1.49 2.98 -16.04
C VAL A 309 2.78 2.79 -15.22
N ASP A 310 3.13 3.78 -14.40
CA ASP A 310 4.27 3.71 -13.50
C ASP A 310 3.97 2.95 -12.19
N ASP A 311 4.96 2.84 -11.31
CA ASP A 311 4.85 2.18 -10.01
C ASP A 311 3.94 2.92 -9.01
N THR A 312 3.45 4.11 -9.37
CA THR A 312 2.48 4.89 -8.61
C THR A 312 1.06 4.78 -9.17
N GLY A 313 0.88 4.04 -10.27
CA GLY A 313 -0.40 3.88 -10.95
C GLY A 313 -0.72 5.00 -11.93
N ILE A 314 0.21 5.93 -12.19
CA ILE A 314 -0.01 7.07 -13.08
C ILE A 314 0.38 6.68 -14.51
N ALA A 315 -0.49 6.96 -15.48
CA ALA A 315 -0.15 6.81 -16.90
C ALA A 315 0.87 7.88 -17.31
N ARG A 316 1.95 7.47 -17.97
CA ARG A 316 3.02 8.36 -18.42
C ARG A 316 3.37 8.09 -19.88
N VAL A 317 3.69 9.16 -20.59
CA VAL A 317 4.36 9.12 -21.88
C VAL A 317 5.85 8.96 -21.66
N THR A 318 6.43 7.95 -22.27
CA THR A 318 7.88 7.79 -22.44
C THR A 318 8.21 7.79 -23.93
N THR A 319 9.33 8.43 -24.29
CA THR A 319 9.84 8.35 -25.67
C THR A 319 10.63 7.04 -25.83
N VAL A 320 10.22 6.18 -26.74
CA VAL A 320 10.93 4.95 -27.12
C VAL A 320 12.03 5.28 -28.11
N THR A 321 11.68 5.98 -29.19
CA THR A 321 12.60 6.45 -30.22
C THR A 321 12.43 7.95 -30.37
N ALA A 322 13.51 8.72 -30.19
CA ALA A 322 13.48 10.16 -30.35
C ALA A 322 13.15 10.55 -31.79
N GLY A 323 12.30 11.57 -31.94
CA GLY A 323 12.10 12.26 -33.22
C GLY A 323 13.22 13.25 -33.50
N GLU A 324 13.15 13.91 -34.65
CA GLU A 324 14.14 14.90 -35.07
C GLU A 324 13.46 16.12 -35.67
N ALA A 325 13.93 17.31 -35.29
CA ALA A 325 13.61 18.57 -35.93
C ALA A 325 14.89 19.30 -36.34
N VAL A 326 14.81 20.07 -37.43
CA VAL A 326 15.90 20.92 -37.94
C VAL A 326 15.46 22.38 -37.96
N LEU A 327 16.40 23.29 -37.76
CA LEU A 327 16.11 24.72 -37.84
C LEU A 327 15.87 25.08 -39.32
N ASP A 328 14.81 25.83 -39.62
CA ASP A 328 14.47 26.24 -40.98
C ASP A 328 15.69 26.91 -41.67
N GLY A 329 16.16 26.29 -42.76
CA GLY A 329 17.28 26.75 -43.56
C GLY A 329 18.69 26.31 -43.11
N ASP A 330 18.83 25.61 -41.98
CA ASP A 330 20.11 25.05 -41.50
C ASP A 330 19.97 23.56 -41.12
N THR A 331 20.28 22.68 -42.08
CA THR A 331 20.24 21.22 -41.89
C THR A 331 21.35 20.69 -40.98
N ASP A 332 22.34 21.51 -40.60
CA ASP A 332 23.44 21.09 -39.74
C ASP A 332 23.08 21.19 -38.24
N VAL A 333 21.93 21.79 -37.90
CA VAL A 333 21.42 21.91 -36.53
C VAL A 333 20.17 21.04 -36.34
N THR A 334 20.37 19.86 -35.74
CA THR A 334 19.31 18.93 -35.37
C THR A 334 19.01 18.98 -33.87
N VAL A 335 17.73 18.83 -33.52
CA VAL A 335 17.26 18.76 -32.13
C VAL A 335 16.46 17.47 -31.95
N PRO A 336 16.81 16.63 -30.94
CA PRO A 336 16.03 15.46 -30.64
C PRO A 336 14.69 15.84 -29.99
N LEU A 337 13.61 15.25 -30.47
CA LEU A 337 12.27 15.40 -29.90
C LEU A 337 11.99 14.24 -28.95
N THR A 338 11.97 14.51 -27.64
CA THR A 338 11.77 13.49 -26.60
C THR A 338 10.65 13.89 -25.63
N PRO A 339 9.37 13.84 -26.05
CA PRO A 339 8.26 14.13 -25.16
C PRO A 339 8.21 13.12 -24.04
N ILE A 340 8.15 13.65 -22.83
CA ILE A 340 7.82 12.88 -21.63
C ILE A 340 6.77 13.66 -20.87
N GLY A 341 6.01 12.97 -20.04
CA GLY A 341 5.06 13.62 -19.17
C GLY A 341 3.99 12.67 -18.67
N ALA A 342 3.12 13.20 -17.83
CA ALA A 342 2.01 12.45 -17.31
C ALA A 342 0.77 12.58 -18.20
N VAL A 343 -0.07 11.56 -18.16
CA VAL A 343 -1.37 11.52 -18.82
C VAL A 343 -2.43 11.42 -17.75
N TYR A 344 -3.40 12.30 -17.82
CA TYR A 344 -4.49 12.39 -16.86
C TYR A 344 -5.83 12.41 -17.58
N GLN A 345 -6.89 12.13 -16.84
CA GLN A 345 -8.25 12.33 -17.31
C GLN A 345 -8.90 13.47 -16.51
N ASN A 346 -9.53 14.40 -17.23
CA ASN A 346 -10.29 15.48 -16.63
C ASN A 346 -11.63 15.63 -17.35
N GLU A 347 -12.74 15.47 -16.62
CA GLU A 347 -14.10 15.59 -17.17
C GLU A 347 -14.38 14.70 -18.40
N GLY A 348 -13.73 13.53 -18.49
CA GLY A 348 -13.87 12.62 -19.62
C GLY A 348 -12.90 12.87 -20.79
N GLU A 349 -12.09 13.93 -20.71
CA GLU A 349 -11.06 14.22 -21.70
C GLU A 349 -9.69 13.74 -21.23
N ILE A 350 -8.98 13.02 -22.11
CA ILE A 350 -7.61 12.60 -21.88
C ILE A 350 -6.70 13.80 -22.13
N THR A 351 -5.78 14.09 -21.21
CA THR A 351 -4.86 15.22 -21.31
C THR A 351 -3.44 14.76 -21.08
N PHE A 352 -2.56 15.03 -22.04
CA PHE A 352 -1.11 14.92 -21.89
C PHE A 352 -0.53 16.23 -21.34
N VAL A 353 0.22 16.14 -20.24
CA VAL A 353 0.96 17.26 -19.65
C VAL A 353 2.44 17.04 -19.86
N SER A 354 3.01 17.80 -20.78
CA SER A 354 4.42 17.69 -21.13
C SER A 354 5.34 18.19 -20.02
N GLU A 355 6.40 17.43 -19.77
CA GLU A 355 7.45 17.75 -18.81
C GLU A 355 8.77 18.09 -19.53
N ASP A 356 9.64 18.86 -18.88
CA ASP A 356 11.01 19.12 -19.39
C ASP A 356 11.90 17.92 -19.04
N PRO A 357 12.48 17.21 -20.02
CA PRO A 357 13.36 16.07 -19.75
C PRO A 357 14.67 16.44 -19.04
N ASN A 358 14.99 17.74 -18.91
CA ASN A 358 16.21 18.24 -18.28
C ASN A 358 16.02 18.80 -16.87
N ARG A 359 14.80 18.75 -16.31
CA ARG A 359 14.46 19.22 -14.95
C ARG A 359 14.21 18.06 -14.00
#